data_AF-A0A7W1TII2-F1
#
_entry.id   AF-A0A7W1TII2-F1
#
_cell.length_a   1.000
_cell.length_b   1.000
_cell.length_c   1.000
_cell.angle_alpha   90.00
_cell.angle_beta   90.00
_cell.angle_gamma   90.00
#
_symmetry.space_group_name_H-M   'P 1'
#
loop_
_entity.id
_entity.type
_entity.pdbx_description
1 polymer ?
#
loop_
_entity_poly.entity_id
_entity_poly.type
_entity_poly.pdbx_seq_one_letter_code
_entity_poly.pdbx_strand_id
1 'polypeptide(L)'
;MATASLSIDGLAQRCAEETKKWNDRQGSDPQFCFELLRRALAKGMAEAFTHVYQIYEPQVIRWVQGHSRFALTGENADFFAGAALRTFYFAMQGPKFARFAGVPQVLAYLKMCVHTAIMQYLRDQHPVDVTPLEDVHELGETPDLLARTDAAELWAHICHLLPDPHDRNLARCIFLLDLKPRQIVSAYPLQWSNEREVTVATYRIRHLLRNNAELCRWASDI
;
A
#
# COMPACT_ATOMS: atom_id res chain seq x y z
N MET A 1 -6.78 18.06 22.06
CA MET A 1 -6.40 19.27 21.29
C MET A 1 -6.89 19.10 19.87
N ALA A 2 -7.47 20.13 19.25
CA ALA A 2 -7.90 20.03 17.87
C ALA A 2 -6.67 19.98 16.95
N THR A 3 -6.42 18.84 16.29
CA THR A 3 -5.31 18.67 15.32
C THR A 3 -5.31 19.73 14.22
N ALA A 4 -6.50 20.27 13.90
CA ALA A 4 -6.70 21.32 12.91
C ALA A 4 -6.00 22.66 13.24
N SER A 5 -5.71 22.98 14.51
CA SER A 5 -5.08 24.25 14.89
C SER A 5 -3.56 24.19 15.05
N LEU A 6 -2.94 23.00 14.94
CA LEU A 6 -1.50 22.86 15.03
C LEU A 6 -0.81 23.38 13.75
N SER A 7 0.42 23.90 13.91
CA SER A 7 1.32 24.22 12.79
C SER A 7 1.73 22.94 12.04
N ILE A 8 2.25 23.09 10.82
CA ILE A 8 2.78 21.95 10.05
C ILE A 8 3.92 21.28 10.82
N ASP A 9 4.86 22.05 11.36
CA ASP A 9 5.97 21.51 12.15
C ASP A 9 5.49 20.79 13.42
N GLY A 10 4.48 21.34 14.10
CA GLY A 10 3.90 20.69 15.28
C GLY A 10 3.21 19.36 14.92
N LEU A 11 2.53 19.30 13.77
CA LEU A 11 1.96 18.05 13.26
C LEU A 11 3.05 17.06 12.83
N ALA A 12 4.11 17.53 12.20
CA ALA A 12 5.24 16.71 11.75
C ALA A 12 5.95 16.05 12.93
N GLN A 13 6.30 16.84 13.96
CA GLN A 13 6.92 16.33 15.17
C GLN A 13 6.07 15.25 15.83
N ARG A 14 4.77 15.53 16.03
CA ARG A 14 3.85 14.56 16.63
C ARG A 14 3.69 13.32 15.75
N CYS A 15 3.57 13.48 14.44
CA CYS A 15 3.46 12.33 13.56
C CYS A 15 4.72 11.44 13.59
N ALA A 16 5.92 12.03 13.63
CA ALA A 16 7.16 11.29 13.77
C ALA A 16 7.21 10.49 15.08
N GLU A 17 6.82 11.10 16.20
CA GLU A 17 6.71 10.44 17.51
C GLU A 17 5.72 9.27 17.48
N GLU A 18 4.52 9.49 16.95
CA GLU A 18 3.46 8.47 16.88
C GLU A 18 3.82 7.34 15.91
N THR A 19 4.53 7.64 14.81
CA THR A 19 5.07 6.64 13.87
C THR A 19 6.14 5.78 14.54
N LYS A 20 7.01 6.38 15.36
CA LYS A 20 8.00 5.64 16.14
C LYS A 20 7.33 4.72 17.15
N LYS A 21 6.38 5.23 17.94
CA LYS A 21 5.59 4.41 18.89
C LYS A 21 4.92 3.22 18.21
N TRP A 22 4.32 3.46 17.03
CA TRP A 22 3.70 2.39 16.24
C TRP A 22 4.71 1.30 15.83
N ASN A 23 5.89 1.71 15.34
CA ASN A 23 6.96 0.77 14.97
C ASN A 23 7.46 -0.02 16.19
N ASP A 24 7.52 0.61 17.37
CA ASP A 24 7.89 0.00 18.64
C ASP A 24 6.75 -0.80 19.29
N ARG A 25 5.62 -0.98 18.59
CA ARG A 25 4.40 -1.69 19.05
C ARG A 25 3.75 -1.11 20.31
N GLN A 26 3.88 0.19 20.49
CA GLN A 26 3.22 0.94 21.57
C GLN A 26 1.91 1.56 21.06
N GLY A 27 1.06 1.98 22.00
CA GLY A 27 -0.14 2.76 21.66
C GLY A 27 0.24 4.05 20.93
N SER A 28 -0.37 4.28 19.76
CA SER A 28 -0.08 5.40 18.87
C SER A 28 -1.36 6.13 18.50
N ASP A 29 -1.31 7.46 18.44
CA ASP A 29 -2.41 8.32 18.01
C ASP A 29 -2.27 8.69 16.52
N PRO A 30 -3.08 8.09 15.63
CA PRO A 30 -2.96 8.32 14.19
C PRO A 30 -3.48 9.70 13.74
N GLN A 31 -4.15 10.48 14.59
CA GLN A 31 -4.82 11.71 14.18
C GLN A 31 -3.84 12.77 13.68
N PHE A 32 -2.65 12.88 14.30
CA PHE A 32 -1.62 13.84 13.89
C PHE A 32 -1.06 13.52 12.50
N CYS A 33 -0.75 12.24 12.27
CA CYS A 33 -0.28 11.78 10.96
C CYS A 33 -1.34 11.93 9.88
N PHE A 34 -2.61 11.64 10.19
CA PHE A 34 -3.68 11.77 9.22
C PHE A 34 -3.89 13.23 8.79
N GLU A 35 -3.88 14.17 9.73
CA GLU A 35 -4.01 15.60 9.41
C GLU A 35 -2.79 16.12 8.62
N LEU A 36 -1.57 15.66 8.94
CA LEU A 36 -0.37 16.01 8.17
C LEU A 36 -0.48 15.52 6.72
N LEU A 37 -0.85 14.25 6.53
CA LEU A 37 -1.09 13.66 5.20
C LEU A 37 -2.19 14.42 4.44
N ARG A 38 -3.26 14.81 5.13
CA ARG A 38 -4.35 15.60 4.52
C ARG A 38 -3.86 16.97 4.05
N ARG A 39 -3.04 17.67 4.84
CA ARG A 39 -2.47 18.97 4.44
C ARG A 39 -1.52 18.83 3.27
N ALA A 40 -0.68 17.80 3.29
CA ALA A 40 0.26 17.52 2.21
C ALA A 40 -0.45 17.18 0.89
N LEU A 41 -1.42 16.26 0.93
CA LEU A 41 -2.00 15.64 -0.27
C LEU A 41 -3.31 16.31 -0.69
N ALA A 42 -4.26 16.50 0.22
CA ALA A 42 -5.55 17.07 -0.13
C ALA A 42 -5.48 18.59 -0.36
N LYS A 43 -4.70 19.30 0.47
CA LYS A 43 -4.52 20.77 0.37
C LYS A 43 -3.32 21.19 -0.48
N GLY A 44 -2.50 20.25 -0.93
CA GLY A 44 -1.32 20.53 -1.77
C GLY A 44 -0.24 21.36 -1.08
N MET A 45 -0.15 21.30 0.26
CA MET A 45 0.85 22.07 1.00
C MET A 45 2.21 21.39 0.88
N ALA A 46 3.07 21.91 -0.01
CA ALA A 46 4.39 21.32 -0.30
C ALA A 46 5.26 21.12 0.94
N GLU A 47 5.26 22.10 1.87
CA GLU A 47 5.97 22.00 3.15
C GLU A 47 5.53 20.80 4.00
N ALA A 48 4.22 20.52 4.05
CA ALA A 48 3.72 19.34 4.74
C ALA A 48 4.13 18.05 4.04
N PHE A 49 4.23 18.06 2.70
CA PHE A 49 4.70 16.89 1.96
C PHE A 49 6.19 16.60 2.19
N THR A 50 7.04 17.62 2.35
CA THR A 50 8.44 17.44 2.76
C THR A 50 8.53 16.66 4.08
N HIS A 51 7.72 17.02 5.06
CA HIS A 51 7.66 16.29 6.33
C HIS A 51 7.13 14.87 6.17
N VAL A 52 6.08 14.66 5.38
CA VAL A 52 5.55 13.31 5.06
C VAL A 52 6.64 12.44 4.43
N TYR A 53 7.39 12.99 3.48
CA TYR A 53 8.51 12.31 2.82
C TYR A 53 9.53 11.85 3.87
N GLN A 54 10.03 12.76 4.71
CA GLN A 54 11.04 12.46 5.73
C GLN A 54 10.57 11.43 6.76
N ILE A 55 9.31 11.48 7.18
CA ILE A 55 8.76 10.58 8.19
C ILE A 55 8.61 9.15 7.64
N TYR A 56 8.13 9.01 6.40
CA TYR A 56 7.76 7.71 5.86
C TYR A 56 8.82 7.07 4.94
N GLU A 57 9.79 7.82 4.42
CA GLU A 57 10.87 7.29 3.58
C GLU A 57 11.58 6.07 4.22
N PRO A 58 11.99 6.08 5.51
CA PRO A 58 12.61 4.89 6.12
C PRO A 58 11.70 3.66 6.18
N GLN A 59 10.38 3.86 6.19
CA GLN A 59 9.42 2.77 6.12
C GLN A 59 9.27 2.27 4.68
N VAL A 60 9.24 3.17 3.71
CA VAL A 60 9.18 2.86 2.28
C VAL A 60 10.43 2.07 1.84
N ILE A 61 11.63 2.49 2.25
CA ILE A 61 12.88 1.77 1.98
C ILE A 61 12.80 0.34 2.52
N ARG A 62 12.30 0.14 3.74
CA ARG A 62 12.12 -1.21 4.31
C ARG A 62 11.15 -2.07 3.50
N TRP A 63 10.09 -1.47 2.94
CA TRP A 63 9.18 -2.19 2.05
C TRP A 63 9.83 -2.56 0.72
N VAL A 64 10.64 -1.69 0.14
CA VAL A 64 11.41 -1.98 -1.07
C VAL A 64 12.37 -3.15 -0.81
N GLN A 65 13.17 -3.06 0.24
CA GLN A 65 14.15 -4.10 0.61
C GLN A 65 13.47 -5.44 0.93
N GLY A 66 12.27 -5.42 1.49
CA GLY A 66 11.48 -6.62 1.77
C GLY A 66 10.75 -7.19 0.56
N HIS A 67 10.73 -6.51 -0.58
CA HIS A 67 10.01 -6.97 -1.76
C HIS A 67 10.74 -8.15 -2.42
N SER A 68 10.04 -9.26 -2.65
CA SER A 68 10.64 -10.52 -3.14
C SER A 68 11.39 -10.39 -4.46
N ARG A 69 10.94 -9.49 -5.35
CA ARG A 69 11.57 -9.25 -6.65
C ARG A 69 12.58 -8.09 -6.67
N PHE A 70 12.81 -7.40 -5.56
CA PHE A 70 13.74 -6.26 -5.52
C PHE A 70 15.18 -6.69 -5.85
N ALA A 71 15.62 -7.86 -5.38
CA ALA A 71 16.95 -8.37 -5.70
C ALA A 71 17.19 -8.56 -7.21
N LEU A 72 16.14 -8.70 -8.02
CA LEU A 72 16.23 -8.87 -9.47
C LEU A 72 16.43 -7.55 -10.23
N THR A 73 16.23 -6.40 -9.58
CA THR A 73 16.30 -5.10 -10.26
C THR A 73 17.73 -4.59 -10.40
N GLY A 74 18.65 -4.99 -9.51
CA GLY A 74 20.02 -4.46 -9.45
C GLY A 74 20.13 -2.99 -8.99
N GLU A 75 19.00 -2.35 -8.69
CA GLU A 75 18.89 -0.94 -8.33
C GLU A 75 18.96 -0.72 -6.81
N ASN A 76 19.25 0.51 -6.39
CA ASN A 76 19.19 0.90 -4.98
C ASN A 76 17.72 1.04 -4.51
N ALA A 77 17.44 0.71 -3.26
CA ALA A 77 16.14 0.87 -2.65
C ALA A 77 15.64 2.32 -2.68
N ASP A 78 16.55 3.30 -2.57
CA ASP A 78 16.23 4.74 -2.62
C ASP A 78 15.58 5.14 -3.96
N PHE A 79 15.97 4.49 -5.06
CA PHE A 79 15.40 4.72 -6.39
C PHE A 79 13.89 4.42 -6.40
N PHE A 80 13.50 3.26 -5.89
CA PHE A 80 12.09 2.86 -5.82
C PHE A 80 11.33 3.62 -4.73
N ALA A 81 11.98 3.96 -3.61
CA ALA A 81 11.35 4.75 -2.57
C ALA A 81 10.96 6.14 -3.09
N GLY A 82 11.88 6.82 -3.78
CA GLY A 82 11.61 8.10 -4.43
C GLY A 82 10.55 8.00 -5.53
N ALA A 83 10.59 6.93 -6.35
CA ALA A 83 9.56 6.69 -7.36
C ALA A 83 8.17 6.49 -6.74
N ALA A 84 8.07 5.66 -5.70
CA ALA A 84 6.81 5.39 -5.02
C ALA A 84 6.24 6.63 -4.35
N LEU A 85 7.05 7.42 -3.63
CA LEU A 85 6.63 8.65 -2.95
C LEU A 85 6.18 9.73 -3.95
N ARG A 86 6.86 9.84 -5.10
CA ARG A 86 6.47 10.75 -6.18
C ARG A 86 5.12 10.34 -6.80
N THR A 87 4.97 9.07 -7.15
CA THR A 87 3.70 8.55 -7.70
C THR A 87 2.56 8.75 -6.70
N PHE A 88 2.82 8.43 -5.42
CA PHE A 88 1.89 8.64 -4.32
C PHE A 88 1.43 10.09 -4.19
N TYR A 89 2.36 11.06 -4.25
CA TYR A 89 2.05 12.48 -4.20
C TYR A 89 1.05 12.89 -5.28
N PHE A 90 1.35 12.60 -6.54
CA PHE A 90 0.52 13.02 -7.66
C PHE A 90 -0.82 12.28 -7.71
N ALA A 91 -0.85 11.00 -7.35
CA ALA A 91 -2.08 10.22 -7.30
C ALA A 91 -3.06 10.71 -6.21
N MET A 92 -2.53 11.18 -5.09
CA MET A 92 -3.34 11.54 -3.91
C MET A 92 -3.70 13.03 -3.84
N GLN A 93 -3.24 13.84 -4.80
CA GLN A 93 -3.54 15.26 -4.82
C GLN A 93 -5.03 15.55 -4.95
N GLY A 94 -5.50 16.51 -4.13
CA GLY A 94 -6.85 17.06 -4.22
C GLY A 94 -7.93 16.15 -3.60
N PRO A 95 -9.12 16.02 -4.22
CA PRO A 95 -10.29 15.44 -3.56
C PRO A 95 -10.18 13.92 -3.32
N LYS A 96 -9.26 13.23 -3.99
CA LYS A 96 -9.05 11.78 -3.87
C LYS A 96 -8.69 11.36 -2.45
N PHE A 97 -7.97 12.22 -1.71
CA PHE A 97 -7.61 11.95 -0.31
C PHE A 97 -8.84 11.80 0.61
N ALA A 98 -9.97 12.45 0.29
CA ALA A 98 -11.19 12.38 1.11
C ALA A 98 -11.80 10.98 1.17
N ARG A 99 -11.42 10.07 0.28
CA ARG A 99 -11.87 8.66 0.26
C ARG A 99 -11.25 7.81 1.38
N PHE A 100 -10.15 8.28 1.98
CA PHE A 100 -9.42 7.54 3.00
C PHE A 100 -9.98 7.86 4.38
N ALA A 101 -10.27 6.82 5.17
CA ALA A 101 -10.79 6.95 6.52
C ALA A 101 -9.69 7.04 7.59
N GLY A 102 -8.42 6.86 7.23
CA GLY A 102 -7.31 6.98 8.17
C GLY A 102 -5.93 6.66 7.60
N VAL A 103 -4.89 6.99 8.37
CA VAL A 103 -3.47 6.72 8.09
C VAL A 103 -3.22 5.30 7.57
N PRO A 104 -3.84 4.26 8.17
CA PRO A 104 -3.52 2.90 7.76
C PRO A 104 -3.84 2.65 6.28
N GLN A 105 -4.97 3.17 5.77
CA GLN A 105 -5.37 3.04 4.36
C GLN A 105 -4.46 3.86 3.42
N VAL A 106 -4.02 5.04 3.87
CA VAL A 106 -3.10 5.90 3.10
C VAL A 106 -1.71 5.26 2.96
N LEU A 107 -1.16 4.69 4.03
CA LEU A 107 0.12 3.98 3.98
C LEU A 107 0.05 2.70 3.17
N ALA A 108 -1.11 2.06 3.18
CA ALA A 108 -1.42 0.98 2.28
C ALA A 108 -1.25 1.43 0.82
N TYR A 109 -1.87 2.56 0.46
CA TYR A 109 -1.75 3.12 -0.86
C TYR A 109 -0.29 3.39 -1.28
N LEU A 110 0.48 4.01 -0.38
CA LEU A 110 1.91 4.26 -0.60
C LEU A 110 2.72 2.98 -0.81
N LYS A 111 2.46 1.92 -0.03
CA LYS A 111 3.15 0.63 -0.22
C LYS A 111 2.82 0.01 -1.58
N MET A 112 1.59 0.14 -2.06
CA MET A 112 1.22 -0.32 -3.40
C MET A 112 1.96 0.45 -4.51
N CYS A 113 2.25 1.75 -4.31
CA CYS A 113 3.13 2.48 -5.23
C CYS A 113 4.55 1.86 -5.29
N VAL A 114 5.07 1.31 -4.19
CA VAL A 114 6.36 0.58 -4.18
C VAL A 114 6.29 -0.68 -5.05
N HIS A 115 5.29 -1.53 -4.82
CA HIS A 115 5.11 -2.75 -5.62
C HIS A 115 5.01 -2.43 -7.11
N THR A 116 4.22 -1.40 -7.45
CA THR A 116 4.01 -0.97 -8.83
C THR A 116 5.31 -0.51 -9.48
N ALA A 117 6.11 0.30 -8.78
CA ALA A 117 7.37 0.82 -9.29
C ALA A 117 8.38 -0.31 -9.59
N ILE A 118 8.50 -1.30 -8.71
CA ILE A 118 9.41 -2.45 -8.89
C ILE A 118 8.95 -3.32 -10.07
N MET A 119 7.65 -3.61 -10.16
CA MET A 119 7.11 -4.47 -11.22
C MET A 119 7.17 -3.81 -12.59
N GLN A 120 6.87 -2.50 -12.68
CA GLN A 120 7.03 -1.73 -13.91
C GLN A 120 8.48 -1.74 -14.38
N TYR A 121 9.43 -1.48 -13.48
CA TYR A 121 10.86 -1.52 -13.82
C TYR A 121 11.29 -2.88 -14.39
N LEU A 122 10.91 -3.99 -13.75
CA LEU A 122 11.27 -5.33 -14.22
C LEU A 122 10.68 -5.66 -15.60
N ARG A 123 9.47 -5.14 -15.91
CA ARG A 123 8.84 -5.28 -17.23
C ARG A 123 9.58 -4.49 -18.29
N ASP A 124 9.97 -3.26 -17.98
CA ASP A 124 10.70 -2.41 -18.93
C ASP A 124 12.11 -2.97 -19.24
N GLN A 125 12.71 -3.67 -18.27
CA GLN A 125 14.00 -4.36 -18.44
C GLN A 125 13.88 -5.69 -19.21
N HIS A 126 12.70 -6.33 -19.17
CA HIS A 126 12.40 -7.56 -19.91
C HIS A 126 11.10 -7.39 -20.70
N PRO A 127 11.14 -6.65 -21.83
CA PRO A 127 10.02 -6.66 -22.77
C PRO A 127 9.82 -8.12 -23.19
N VAL A 128 8.67 -8.69 -22.82
CA VAL A 128 8.36 -10.12 -23.00
C VAL A 128 8.64 -10.52 -24.45
N ASP A 129 9.64 -11.36 -24.65
CA ASP A 129 9.80 -12.15 -25.86
C ASP A 129 8.73 -13.25 -25.78
N VAL A 130 7.68 -13.10 -26.58
CA VAL A 130 6.54 -14.03 -26.65
C VAL A 130 7.04 -15.45 -26.88
N THR A 131 7.09 -16.26 -25.82
CA THR A 131 7.42 -17.69 -25.91
C THR A 131 6.30 -18.55 -25.30
N PRO A 132 5.97 -19.71 -25.90
CA PRO A 132 4.69 -20.38 -25.66
C PRO A 132 4.67 -21.21 -24.35
N LEU A 133 3.80 -20.79 -23.43
CA LEU A 133 2.85 -21.56 -22.58
C LEU A 133 3.11 -23.00 -22.07
N GLU A 134 4.32 -23.55 -21.99
CA GLU A 134 4.49 -24.95 -21.50
C GLU A 134 5.25 -25.19 -20.20
N ASP A 135 5.79 -24.20 -19.48
CA ASP A 135 6.42 -24.45 -18.17
C ASP A 135 6.00 -23.43 -17.10
N VAL A 136 4.80 -23.61 -16.54
CA VAL A 136 4.38 -22.90 -15.31
C VAL A 136 4.07 -23.93 -14.21
N HIS A 137 5.10 -24.34 -13.48
CA HIS A 137 4.95 -24.96 -12.18
C HIS A 137 5.43 -24.00 -11.08
N GLU A 138 4.50 -23.70 -10.16
CA GLU A 138 4.72 -23.16 -8.81
C GLU A 138 5.33 -21.76 -8.67
N LEU A 139 4.45 -20.75 -8.64
CA LEU A 139 4.18 -19.88 -7.47
C LEU A 139 3.11 -18.88 -7.90
N GLY A 140 1.97 -18.90 -7.22
CA GLY A 140 0.74 -18.18 -7.61
C GLY A 140 0.95 -16.73 -8.05
N GLU A 141 0.98 -16.54 -9.37
CA GLU A 141 0.92 -15.24 -10.01
C GLU A 141 -0.44 -14.60 -9.67
N THR A 142 -0.40 -13.44 -9.05
CA THR A 142 -1.56 -12.57 -8.98
C THR A 142 -1.57 -11.76 -10.28
N PRO A 143 -2.64 -11.85 -11.09
CA PRO A 143 -2.72 -11.09 -12.33
C PRO A 143 -2.59 -9.59 -12.06
N ASP A 144 -1.76 -8.99 -12.90
CA ASP A 144 -1.24 -7.64 -12.92
C ASP A 144 -2.35 -6.62 -13.16
N LEU A 145 -2.66 -5.83 -12.13
CA LEU A 145 -3.78 -4.89 -12.08
C LEU A 145 -3.35 -3.41 -12.01
N LEU A 146 -2.03 -3.17 -11.95
CA LEU A 146 -1.47 -1.95 -11.35
C LEU A 146 -0.71 -1.04 -12.32
N ALA A 147 -0.45 -1.49 -13.55
CA ALA A 147 0.50 -0.80 -14.42
C ALA A 147 -0.07 0.44 -15.13
N ARG A 148 -1.40 0.61 -15.24
CA ARG A 148 -2.04 1.68 -16.06
C ARG A 148 -3.14 2.48 -15.35
N THR A 149 -3.62 2.04 -14.19
CA THR A 149 -4.71 2.70 -13.43
C THR A 149 -4.12 3.55 -12.30
N ASP A 150 -4.70 4.72 -12.01
CA ASP A 150 -4.38 5.45 -10.77
C ASP A 150 -4.63 4.49 -9.62
N ALA A 151 -3.57 4.10 -8.90
CA ALA A 151 -3.71 3.06 -7.91
C ALA A 151 -4.73 3.49 -6.82
N ALA A 152 -5.03 4.80 -6.66
CA ALA A 152 -6.02 5.30 -5.71
C ALA A 152 -7.44 4.93 -6.16
N GLU A 153 -7.67 4.89 -7.47
CA GLU A 153 -8.90 4.40 -8.09
C GLU A 153 -9.00 2.88 -7.95
N LEU A 154 -7.89 2.16 -8.17
CA LEU A 154 -7.85 0.71 -7.96
C LEU A 154 -8.10 0.32 -6.50
N TRP A 155 -7.48 1.00 -5.52
CA TRP A 155 -7.70 0.71 -4.11
C TRP A 155 -9.11 1.06 -3.67
N ALA A 156 -9.68 2.17 -4.17
CA ALA A 156 -11.08 2.50 -3.95
C ALA A 156 -12.00 1.40 -4.52
N HIS A 157 -11.68 0.88 -5.70
CA HIS A 157 -12.41 -0.22 -6.31
C HIS A 157 -12.32 -1.50 -5.49
N ILE A 158 -11.12 -1.90 -5.05
CA ILE A 158 -10.92 -3.04 -4.15
C ILE A 158 -11.71 -2.87 -2.84
N CYS A 159 -11.72 -1.68 -2.26
CA CYS A 159 -12.49 -1.38 -1.04
C CYS A 159 -14.01 -1.45 -1.26
N HIS A 160 -14.48 -1.17 -2.47
CA HIS A 160 -15.89 -1.30 -2.86
C HIS A 160 -16.27 -2.77 -3.04
N LEU A 161 -15.39 -3.57 -3.66
CA LEU A 161 -15.58 -5.01 -3.87
C LEU A 161 -15.52 -5.83 -2.58
N LEU A 162 -14.88 -5.29 -1.54
CA LEU A 162 -14.81 -5.90 -0.21
C LEU A 162 -15.64 -5.07 0.78
N PRO A 163 -16.96 -5.32 0.89
CA PRO A 163 -17.83 -4.52 1.77
C PRO A 163 -17.53 -4.76 3.26
N ASP A 164 -17.05 -5.95 3.61
CA ASP A 164 -16.71 -6.34 4.99
C ASP A 164 -15.42 -5.62 5.45
N PRO A 165 -15.48 -4.83 6.55
CA PRO A 165 -14.29 -4.23 7.17
C PRO A 165 -13.19 -5.25 7.52
N HIS A 166 -13.54 -6.49 7.88
CA HIS A 166 -12.57 -7.55 8.17
C HIS A 166 -11.83 -8.00 6.92
N ASP A 167 -12.53 -8.19 5.81
CA ASP A 167 -11.91 -8.55 4.53
C ASP A 167 -11.04 -7.43 3.97
N ARG A 168 -11.43 -6.15 4.14
CA ARG A 168 -10.55 -5.03 3.79
C ARG A 168 -9.29 -5.00 4.62
N ASN A 169 -9.40 -5.26 5.93
CA ASN A 169 -8.23 -5.34 6.80
C ASN A 169 -7.34 -6.53 6.41
N LEU A 170 -7.93 -7.68 6.11
CA LEU A 170 -7.18 -8.86 5.67
C LEU A 170 -6.48 -8.65 4.31
N ALA A 171 -7.20 -8.13 3.32
CA ALA A 171 -6.64 -7.75 2.03
C ALA A 171 -5.46 -6.79 2.22
N ARG A 172 -5.62 -5.82 3.12
CA ARG A 172 -4.54 -4.92 3.51
C ARG A 172 -3.38 -5.64 4.21
N CYS A 173 -3.63 -6.58 5.10
CA CYS A 173 -2.57 -7.34 5.75
C CYS A 173 -1.75 -8.17 4.76
N ILE A 174 -2.40 -8.73 3.74
CA ILE A 174 -1.78 -9.67 2.81
C ILE A 174 -1.16 -8.96 1.62
N PHE A 175 -1.93 -8.20 0.85
CA PHE A 175 -1.43 -7.58 -0.36
C PHE A 175 -0.59 -6.34 -0.08
N LEU A 176 -0.84 -5.70 1.06
CA LEU A 176 -0.20 -4.44 1.39
C LEU A 176 0.83 -4.70 2.47
N LEU A 177 0.53 -5.24 3.65
CA LEU A 177 1.54 -5.42 4.69
C LEU A 177 2.45 -6.65 4.50
N ASP A 178 2.16 -7.52 3.53
CA ASP A 178 2.88 -8.79 3.27
C ASP A 178 3.02 -9.66 4.54
N LEU A 179 2.01 -9.61 5.39
CA LEU A 179 1.98 -10.39 6.63
C LEU A 179 1.60 -11.84 6.32
N LYS A 180 2.38 -12.76 6.87
CA LYS A 180 2.05 -14.19 6.86
C LYS A 180 0.84 -14.47 7.76
N PRO A 181 0.04 -15.51 7.49
CA PRO A 181 -1.14 -15.83 8.31
C PRO A 181 -0.88 -15.86 9.82
N ARG A 182 0.23 -16.46 10.24
CA ARG A 182 0.68 -16.45 11.64
C ARG A 182 0.88 -15.05 12.22
N GLN A 183 1.44 -14.13 11.44
CA GLN A 183 1.67 -12.74 11.85
C GLN A 183 0.33 -11.98 11.95
N ILE A 184 -0.63 -12.29 11.08
CA ILE A 184 -1.97 -11.71 11.09
C ILE A 184 -2.74 -12.11 12.35
N VAL A 185 -2.74 -13.40 12.70
CA VAL A 185 -3.37 -13.90 13.93
C VAL A 185 -2.74 -13.26 15.16
N SER A 186 -1.40 -13.15 15.19
CA SER A 186 -0.70 -12.50 16.30
C SER A 186 -0.99 -11.01 16.42
N ALA A 187 -1.18 -10.30 15.30
CA ALA A 187 -1.44 -8.86 15.28
C ALA A 187 -2.91 -8.53 15.56
N TYR A 188 -3.83 -9.43 15.21
CA TYR A 188 -5.28 -9.23 15.33
C TYR A 188 -5.98 -10.45 15.94
N PRO A 189 -5.64 -10.86 17.18
CA PRO A 189 -6.14 -12.09 17.79
C PRO A 189 -7.64 -12.07 18.09
N LEU A 190 -8.24 -10.87 18.18
CA LEU A 190 -9.69 -10.69 18.34
C LEU A 190 -10.46 -10.78 17.02
N GLN A 191 -9.78 -10.69 15.88
CA GLN A 191 -10.40 -10.73 14.55
C GLN A 191 -10.17 -12.07 13.83
N TRP A 192 -9.09 -12.78 14.16
CA TRP A 192 -8.72 -14.04 13.53
C TRP A 192 -8.35 -15.06 14.60
N SER A 193 -9.10 -16.14 14.68
CA SER A 193 -8.95 -17.14 15.74
C SER A 193 -7.77 -18.08 15.48
N ASN A 194 -7.44 -18.31 14.20
CA ASN A 194 -6.37 -19.22 13.78
C ASN A 194 -5.90 -18.93 12.34
N GLU A 195 -4.75 -19.51 11.95
CA GLU A 195 -4.16 -19.33 10.61
C GLU A 195 -5.02 -19.90 9.47
N ARG A 196 -5.90 -20.86 9.79
CA ARG A 196 -6.79 -21.49 8.80
C ARG A 196 -7.89 -20.53 8.38
N GLU A 197 -8.50 -19.80 9.32
CA GLU A 197 -9.48 -18.74 9.02
C GLU A 197 -8.89 -17.68 8.10
N VAL A 198 -7.65 -17.24 8.41
CA VAL A 198 -6.92 -16.28 7.59
C VAL A 198 -6.71 -16.82 6.18
N THR A 199 -6.26 -18.06 6.04
CA THR A 199 -6.04 -18.71 4.74
C THR A 199 -7.32 -18.83 3.91
N VAL A 200 -8.44 -19.23 4.53
CA VAL A 200 -9.74 -19.35 3.85
C VAL A 200 -10.24 -17.99 3.38
N ALA A 201 -10.20 -16.97 4.23
CA ALA A 201 -10.62 -15.63 3.87
C ALA A 201 -9.70 -15.01 2.79
N THR A 202 -8.40 -15.31 2.83
CA THR A 202 -7.44 -14.94 1.77
C THR A 202 -7.86 -15.51 0.42
N TYR A 203 -8.19 -16.80 0.40
CA TYR A 203 -8.63 -17.46 -0.83
C TYR A 203 -9.91 -16.83 -1.38
N ARG A 204 -10.91 -16.58 -0.51
CA ARG A 204 -12.15 -15.90 -0.87
C ARG A 204 -11.88 -14.54 -1.51
N ILE A 205 -11.05 -13.71 -0.87
CA ILE A 205 -10.69 -12.38 -1.36
C ILE A 205 -10.00 -12.49 -2.73
N ARG A 206 -8.98 -13.35 -2.86
CA ARG A 206 -8.27 -13.54 -4.14
C ARG A 206 -9.20 -14.01 -5.26
N HIS A 207 -10.11 -14.92 -4.94
CA HIS A 207 -11.09 -15.44 -5.89
C HIS A 207 -12.05 -14.34 -6.35
N LEU A 208 -12.57 -13.53 -5.42
CA LEU A 208 -13.45 -12.41 -5.72
C LEU A 208 -12.77 -11.36 -6.60
N LEU A 209 -11.52 -11.01 -6.28
CA LEU A 209 -10.74 -10.04 -7.06
C LEU A 209 -10.43 -10.56 -8.47
N ARG A 210 -10.06 -11.85 -8.61
CA ARG A 210 -9.77 -12.46 -9.91
C ARG A 210 -10.99 -12.63 -10.81
N ASN A 211 -12.19 -12.74 -10.24
CA ASN A 211 -13.42 -12.92 -11.02
C ASN A 211 -14.15 -11.61 -11.32
N ASN A 212 -13.61 -10.47 -10.89
CA ASN A 212 -14.23 -9.19 -11.15
C ASN A 212 -13.91 -8.71 -12.58
N ALA A 213 -14.94 -8.55 -13.41
CA ALA A 213 -14.78 -8.20 -14.82
C ALA A 213 -14.13 -6.83 -15.07
N GLU A 214 -14.26 -5.85 -14.16
CA GLU A 214 -13.55 -4.57 -14.29
C GLU A 214 -12.06 -4.71 -13.97
N LEU A 215 -11.73 -5.47 -12.92
CA LEU A 215 -10.35 -5.79 -12.60
C LEU A 215 -9.69 -6.61 -13.74
N CYS A 216 -10.41 -7.58 -14.32
CA CYS A 216 -9.93 -8.35 -15.47
C CYS A 216 -9.78 -7.49 -16.73
N ARG A 217 -10.70 -6.57 -17.00
CA ARG A 217 -10.59 -5.63 -18.13
C ARG A 217 -9.37 -4.73 -17.97
N TRP A 218 -9.14 -4.20 -16.78
CA TRP A 218 -7.92 -3.43 -16.49
C TRP A 218 -6.64 -4.25 -16.63
N ALA A 219 -6.70 -5.57 -16.42
CA ALA A 219 -5.58 -6.48 -16.69
C ALA A 219 -5.44 -6.87 -18.17
N SER A 220 -6.50 -6.76 -18.98
CA SER A 220 -6.55 -7.18 -20.40
C SER A 220 -6.31 -6.03 -21.37
N ASP A 221 -6.64 -4.80 -20.99
CA ASP A 221 -6.35 -3.58 -21.76
C ASP A 221 -4.88 -3.13 -21.63
N ILE A 222 -3.98 -4.04 -21.18
CA ILE A 222 -2.55 -3.80 -20.95
C ILE A 222 -1.76 -4.14 -22.20
#